data_AF-A0A926NIZ8-F1
#
_entry.id   AF-A0A926NIZ8-F1
#
_cell.length_a   1.000
_cell.length_b   1.000
_cell.length_c   1.000
_cell.angle_alpha   90.00
_cell.angle_beta   90.00
_cell.angle_gamma   90.00
#
_symmetry.space_group_name_H-M   'P 1'
#
loop_
_entity.id
_entity.type
_entity.pdbx_description
1 polymer ?
#
loop_
_entity_poly.entity_id
_entity_poly.type
_entity_poly.pdbx_seq_one_letter_code
_entity_poly.pdbx_strand_id
1 'polypeptide(L)' 'MKAMVGFRNIAVHDYQEINLLILQNILDKHLTDFKEYTKLILQH' A
#
# COMPACT_ATOMS: atom_id res chain seq x y z
N MET A 1 -4.17 5.61 -0.07
CA MET A 1 -4.17 4.71 1.12
C MET A 1 -5.27 3.63 1.12
N LYS A 2 -6.58 3.92 0.93
CA LYS A 2 -7.65 2.87 0.99
C LYS A 2 -7.40 1.64 0.11
N ALA A 3 -6.98 1.84 -1.14
CA ALA A 3 -6.63 0.75 -2.06
C ALA A 3 -5.46 -0.11 -1.55
N MET A 4 -4.49 0.50 -0.86
CA MET A 4 -3.33 -0.19 -0.31
C MET A 4 -3.68 -1.05 0.90
N VAL A 5 -4.65 -0.60 1.72
CA VAL A 5 -5.24 -1.41 2.80
C VAL A 5 -5.98 -2.62 2.22
N GLY A 6 -6.73 -2.43 1.12
CA GLY A 6 -7.37 -3.54 0.40
C GLY A 6 -6.35 -4.54 -0.17
N PHE A 7 -5.28 -4.04 -0.79
CA PHE A 7 -4.18 -4.88 -1.28
C PHE A 7 -3.54 -5.72 -0.16
N ARG A 8 -3.29 -5.10 1.00
CA ARG A 8 -2.80 -5.82 2.19
C ARG A 8 -3.75 -6.94 2.63
N ASN A 9 -5.06 -6.74 2.54
CA ASN A 9 -6.02 -7.79 2.89
C ASN A 9 -5.96 -8.98 1.93
N ILE A 10 -5.79 -8.73 0.63
CA ILE A 10 -5.60 -9.79 -0.38
C ILE A 10 -4.30 -10.55 -0.10
N ALA A 11 -3.20 -9.82 0.06
CA ALA A 11 -1.88 -10.39 0.26
C ALA A 11 -1.74 -11.20 1.57
N VAL A 12 -2.51 -10.85 2.61
CA VAL A 12 -2.41 -11.50 3.93
C VAL A 12 -3.43 -12.62 4.12
N HIS A 13 -4.63 -12.51 3.56
CA HIS A 13 -5.75 -13.38 3.96
C HIS A 13 -6.43 -14.15 2.82
N ASP A 14 -6.28 -13.75 1.56
CA ASP A 14 -7.27 -14.17 0.56
C ASP A 14 -6.94 -15.48 -0.17
N TYR A 15 -5.79 -16.13 0.10
CA TYR A 15 -5.26 -17.31 -0.63
C TYR A 15 -5.19 -17.17 -2.17
N GLN A 16 -5.71 -16.07 -2.72
CA GLN A 16 -5.60 -15.66 -4.10
C GLN A 16 -4.15 -15.28 -4.39
N GLU A 17 -3.69 -15.65 -5.58
CA GLU A 17 -2.38 -15.24 -6.04
C GLU A 17 -2.25 -13.72 -6.06
N ILE A 18 -1.18 -13.22 -5.47
CA ILE A 18 -0.85 -11.80 -5.45
C ILE A 18 -0.53 -11.36 -6.88
N ASN A 19 -1.19 -10.30 -7.35
CA ASN A 19 -0.83 -9.68 -8.62
C ASN A 19 0.53 -8.95 -8.49
N LEU A 20 1.58 -9.56 -9.05
CA LEU A 20 2.96 -9.04 -8.97
C LEU A 20 3.14 -7.67 -9.64
N LEU A 21 2.35 -7.35 -10.67
CA LEU A 21 2.40 -6.05 -11.34
C LEU A 21 1.90 -4.93 -10.41
N ILE A 22 0.86 -5.22 -9.62
CA ILE A 22 0.37 -4.29 -8.60
C ILE A 22 1.40 -4.14 -7.50
N LEU A 23 2.00 -5.25 -7.02
CA LEU A 23 3.05 -5.22 -6.01
C LEU A 23 4.24 -4.36 -6.46
N GLN A 24 4.71 -4.56 -7.70
CA GLN A 24 5.82 -3.78 -8.25
C GLN A 24 5.48 -2.29 -8.32
N ASN A 25 4.29 -1.92 -8.80
CA ASN A 25 3.89 -0.51 -8.83
C ASN A 25 3.82 0.11 -7.43
N ILE A 26 3.41 -0.66 -6.40
CA ILE A 26 3.42 -0.18 -5.02
C ILE A 26 4.84 0.13 -4.55
N LEU A 27 5.78 -0.78 -4.82
CA LEU A 27 7.20 -0.61 -4.48
C LEU A 27 7.83 0.58 -5.20
N ASP A 28 7.52 0.75 -6.48
CA ASP A 28 8.15 1.77 -7.32
C ASP A 28 7.57 3.18 -7.08
N LYS A 29 6.27 3.28 -6.78
CA LYS A 29 5.54 4.57 -6.88
C LYS A 29 4.82 5.00 -5.61
N HIS A 30 4.46 4.07 -4.72
CA HIS A 30 3.51 4.37 -3.64
C HIS A 30 4.09 4.27 -2.23
N LEU A 31 5.37 3.89 -2.08
CA LEU A 31 6.02 3.89 -0.75
C LEU A 31 6.12 5.29 -0.13
N THR A 32 6.23 6.33 -0.96
CA THR A 32 6.29 7.73 -0.49
C THR A 32 4.97 8.20 0.13
N ASP A 33 3.83 7.67 -0.32
CA ASP A 33 2.50 7.99 0.20
C ASP A 33 2.42 7.79 1.72
N PHE A 34 3.12 6.77 2.26
CA PHE A 34 3.18 6.54 3.70
C PHE A 34 3.91 7.67 4.43
N LYS A 35 5.03 8.13 3.89
CA LYS A 35 5.82 9.21 4.49
C LYS A 35 5.03 10.52 4.48
N GLU A 36 4.37 10.83 3.37
CA GLU A 36 3.51 12.00 3.26
C GLU A 36 2.35 11.94 4.26
N TYR A 37 1.70 10.78 4.37
CA TYR A 37 0.64 10.58 5.36
C TYR A 37 1.14 10.77 6.79
N THR A 38 2.30 10.21 7.15
CA THR A 38 2.89 10.42 8.49
C THR A 38 3.25 11.88 8.75
N LYS A 39 3.72 12.60 7.73
CA LYS A 39 4.05 14.03 7.85
C LYS A 39 2.79 14.84 8.16
N LEU A 40 1.67 14.56 7.48
CA LEU A 40 0.40 15.23 7.75
C LEU A 40 -0.09 14.99 9.18
N ILE A 41 0.09 13.78 9.71
CA ILE A 41 -0.26 13.46 11.11
C ILE A 41 0.61 14.24 12.10
N LEU A 42 1.92 14.33 11.85
CA LEU A 42 2.88 14.99 12.74
C LEU A 42 2.85 16.53 12.66
N GLN A 43 2.21 17.10 11.64
CA GLN A 43 2.01 18.54 11.49
C GLN A 43 0.76 19.06 12.23
N HIS A 44 0.08 18.20 12.98
CA HIS A 44 -1.01 18.54 13.91
C HIS A 44 -0.58 18.18 15.33
#